data_AF-A0A946VKZ1-F1
#
_entry.id   AF-A0A946VKZ1-F1
#
_cell.length_a   1.000
_cell.length_b   1.000
_cell.length_c   1.000
_cell.angle_alpha   90.00
_cell.angle_beta   90.00
_cell.angle_gamma   90.00
#
_symmetry.space_group_name_H-M   'P 1'
#
loop_
_entity.id
_entity.type
_entity.pdbx_description
1 polymer ?
#
loop_
_entity_poly.entity_id
_entity_poly.type
_entity_poly.pdbx_seq_one_letter_code
_entity_poly.pdbx_strand_id
1 'polypeptide(L)'
;MARYRRFVALFLAVVVLGACTSRAAMEAEQVAAEQERVVAEQEAARIAADEARARAAAEERERQARVQEQQRVEAERRRQAELARQEAEARAEQERQVREQARLREQQRRQQAAALAQAEQEREQKLARIAELENQIEELQASVAITDEANALYQEAITVAEQLVGVLADEQAKYENVDDQGNLLEPLAPDLVAELEERKNSLVRQAEAAAQ
;
A
#
# COMPACT_ATOMS: atom_id res chain seq x y z
N MET A 1 103.11 98.94 -65.50
CA MET A 1 102.81 97.49 -65.37
C MET A 1 101.84 97.23 -64.20
N ALA A 2 100.54 97.52 -64.35
CA ALA A 2 99.57 97.39 -63.25
C ALA A 2 98.27 96.65 -63.63
N ARG A 3 98.17 96.10 -64.85
CA ARG A 3 96.95 95.46 -65.38
C ARG A 3 96.92 93.92 -65.23
N TYR A 4 98.05 93.26 -64.93
CA TYR A 4 98.15 91.79 -64.84
C TYR A 4 97.80 91.20 -63.45
N ARG A 5 97.88 92.00 -62.36
CA ARG A 5 97.58 91.51 -60.98
C ARG A 5 96.08 91.34 -60.69
N ARG A 6 95.19 91.99 -61.44
CA ARG A 6 93.72 91.86 -61.26
C ARG A 6 93.13 90.60 -61.89
N PHE A 7 93.75 90.08 -62.96
CA PHE A 7 93.25 88.87 -63.63
C PHE A 7 93.61 87.57 -62.88
N VAL A 8 94.74 87.54 -62.17
CA VAL A 8 95.16 86.34 -61.40
C VAL A 8 94.34 86.16 -60.12
N ALA A 9 93.91 87.25 -59.47
CA ALA A 9 93.06 87.17 -58.27
C ALA A 9 91.61 86.74 -58.58
N LEU A 10 91.11 86.99 -59.80
CA LEU A 10 89.75 86.63 -60.20
C LEU A 10 89.66 85.16 -60.66
N PHE A 11 90.74 84.60 -61.21
CA PHE A 11 90.77 83.20 -61.66
C PHE A 11 90.87 82.20 -60.49
N LEU A 12 91.49 82.59 -59.37
CA LEU A 12 91.64 81.74 -58.18
C LEU A 12 90.37 81.68 -57.30
N ALA A 13 89.48 82.67 -57.40
CA ALA A 13 88.20 82.69 -56.66
C ALA A 13 87.10 81.81 -57.30
N VAL A 14 87.18 81.54 -58.61
CA VAL A 14 86.16 80.77 -59.34
C VAL A 14 86.37 79.25 -59.21
N VAL A 15 87.59 78.79 -58.95
CA VAL A 15 87.90 77.35 -58.86
C VAL A 15 87.49 76.72 -57.51
N VAL A 16 87.36 77.50 -56.43
CA VAL A 16 87.00 76.98 -55.10
C VAL A 16 85.47 76.85 -54.89
N LEU A 17 84.65 77.59 -55.65
CA LEU A 17 83.18 77.52 -55.53
C LEU A 17 82.53 76.38 -56.33
N GLY A 18 83.25 75.74 -57.25
CA GLY A 18 82.74 74.62 -58.07
C GLY A 18 82.81 73.24 -57.40
N ALA A 19 83.55 73.08 -56.30
CA ALA A 19 83.74 71.80 -55.63
C ALA A 19 82.69 71.48 -54.54
N CYS A 20 81.82 72.43 -54.18
CA CYS A 20 80.80 72.23 -53.15
C CYS A 20 79.41 71.84 -53.71
N THR A 21 79.13 72.05 -55.00
CA THR A 21 77.81 71.72 -55.59
C THR A 21 77.67 70.23 -55.95
N SER A 22 78.79 69.54 -56.23
CA SER A 22 78.78 68.10 -56.55
C SER A 22 78.63 67.19 -55.32
N ARG A 23 78.94 67.70 -54.11
CA ARG A 23 78.82 66.92 -52.86
C ARG A 23 77.39 66.99 -52.30
N ALA A 24 76.75 68.15 -52.42
CA ALA A 24 75.35 68.35 -52.02
C ALA A 24 74.33 67.59 -52.89
N ALA A 25 74.63 67.36 -54.18
CA ALA A 25 73.76 66.58 -55.07
C ALA A 25 73.83 65.07 -54.80
N MET A 26 75.01 64.51 -54.53
CA MET A 26 75.15 63.10 -54.11
C MET A 26 74.59 62.85 -52.70
N GLU A 27 74.76 63.79 -51.76
CA GLU A 27 74.17 63.69 -50.42
C GLU A 27 72.63 63.77 -50.48
N ALA A 28 72.06 64.58 -51.37
CA ALA A 28 70.60 64.63 -51.57
C ALA A 28 70.04 63.34 -52.20
N GLU A 29 70.78 62.71 -53.13
CA GLU A 29 70.39 61.44 -53.77
C GLU A 29 70.53 60.24 -52.81
N GLN A 30 71.55 60.23 -51.96
CA GLN A 30 71.68 59.24 -50.87
C GLN A 30 70.61 59.39 -49.81
N VAL A 31 70.27 60.63 -49.42
CA VAL A 31 69.17 60.90 -48.46
C VAL A 31 67.80 60.52 -49.05
N ALA A 32 67.56 60.73 -50.34
CA ALA A 32 66.32 60.30 -51.00
C ALA A 32 66.21 58.77 -51.09
N ALA A 33 67.30 58.07 -51.43
CA ALA A 33 67.34 56.60 -51.47
C ALA A 33 67.23 55.97 -50.07
N GLU A 34 67.79 56.59 -49.03
CA GLU A 34 67.61 56.19 -47.64
C GLU A 34 66.19 56.47 -47.15
N GLN A 35 65.57 57.58 -47.54
CA GLN A 35 64.16 57.86 -47.24
C GLN A 35 63.21 56.83 -47.88
N GLU A 36 63.45 56.45 -49.13
CA GLU A 36 62.64 55.43 -49.80
C GLU A 36 62.80 54.05 -49.14
N ARG A 37 64.01 53.71 -48.67
CA ARG A 37 64.25 52.49 -47.86
C ARG A 37 63.59 52.55 -46.50
N VAL A 38 63.65 53.68 -45.80
CA VAL A 38 62.98 53.87 -44.50
C VAL A 38 61.46 53.82 -44.64
N VAL A 39 60.90 54.36 -45.73
CA VAL A 39 59.46 54.25 -46.03
C VAL A 39 59.08 52.81 -46.35
N ALA A 40 59.86 52.11 -47.19
CA ALA A 40 59.63 50.70 -47.50
C ALA A 40 59.75 49.79 -46.26
N GLU A 41 60.72 50.04 -45.36
CA GLU A 41 60.85 49.34 -44.09
C GLU A 41 59.70 49.65 -43.12
N GLN A 42 59.22 50.89 -43.08
CA GLN A 42 58.04 51.25 -42.29
C GLN A 42 56.75 50.60 -42.83
N GLU A 43 56.58 50.51 -44.14
CA GLU A 43 55.44 49.81 -44.75
C GLU A 43 55.51 48.30 -44.50
N ALA A 44 56.69 47.68 -44.65
CA ALA A 44 56.89 46.28 -44.30
C ALA A 44 56.64 46.02 -42.80
N ALA A 45 57.06 46.93 -41.92
CA ALA A 45 56.80 46.85 -40.48
C ALA A 45 55.30 47.00 -40.14
N ARG A 46 54.56 47.85 -40.87
CA ARG A 46 53.10 48.00 -40.71
C ARG A 46 52.36 46.75 -41.16
N ILE A 47 52.72 46.19 -42.32
CA ILE A 47 52.13 44.95 -42.85
C ILE A 47 52.40 43.79 -41.88
N ALA A 48 53.63 43.65 -41.37
CA ALA A 48 53.97 42.62 -40.40
C ALA A 48 53.22 42.79 -39.06
N ALA A 49 53.03 44.03 -38.60
CA ALA A 49 52.25 44.33 -37.39
C ALA A 49 50.76 44.02 -37.58
N ASP A 50 50.19 44.32 -38.74
CA ASP A 50 48.79 44.02 -39.05
C ASP A 50 48.55 42.52 -39.26
N GLU A 51 49.48 41.79 -39.87
CA GLU A 51 49.45 40.32 -39.92
C GLU A 51 49.52 39.70 -38.52
N ALA A 52 50.40 40.20 -37.64
CA ALA A 52 50.50 39.72 -36.27
C ALA A 52 49.20 39.95 -35.48
N ARG A 53 48.56 41.12 -35.66
CA ARG A 53 47.24 41.41 -35.08
C ARG A 53 46.14 40.52 -35.65
N ALA A 54 46.15 40.25 -36.95
CA ALA A 54 45.18 39.37 -37.59
C ALA A 54 45.30 37.92 -37.08
N ARG A 55 46.54 37.42 -36.90
CA ARG A 55 46.80 36.08 -36.33
C ARG A 55 46.37 35.99 -34.86
N ALA A 56 46.71 36.99 -34.05
CA ALA A 56 46.27 37.04 -32.64
C ALA A 56 44.73 37.08 -32.52
N ALA A 57 44.06 37.89 -33.36
CA ALA A 57 42.60 37.94 -33.39
C ALA A 57 41.96 36.62 -33.87
N ALA A 58 42.60 35.90 -34.80
CA ALA A 58 42.14 34.59 -35.26
C ALA A 58 42.28 33.51 -34.17
N GLU A 59 43.41 33.45 -33.48
CA GLU A 59 43.61 32.54 -32.35
C GLU A 59 42.63 32.81 -31.21
N GLU A 60 42.35 34.08 -30.91
CA GLU A 60 41.41 34.45 -29.85
C GLU A 60 39.97 34.05 -30.20
N ARG A 61 39.56 34.21 -31.47
CA ARG A 61 38.28 33.68 -31.97
C ARG A 61 38.21 32.16 -31.87
N GLU A 62 39.29 31.45 -32.19
CA GLU A 62 39.34 29.99 -32.09
C GLU A 62 39.23 29.53 -30.62
N ARG A 63 39.93 30.19 -29.70
CA ARG A 63 39.82 29.92 -28.25
C ARG A 63 38.41 30.18 -27.75
N GLN A 64 37.79 31.30 -28.15
CA GLN A 64 36.41 31.61 -27.79
C GLN A 64 35.43 30.57 -28.35
N ALA A 65 35.60 30.13 -29.59
CA ALA A 65 34.78 29.08 -30.19
C ALA A 65 34.92 27.75 -29.44
N ARG A 66 36.14 27.33 -29.10
CA ARG A 66 36.40 26.12 -28.30
C ARG A 66 35.75 26.19 -26.91
N VAL A 67 35.85 27.33 -26.23
CA VAL A 67 35.21 27.54 -24.92
C VAL A 67 33.68 27.49 -25.04
N GLN A 68 33.10 28.13 -26.06
CA GLN A 68 31.66 28.07 -26.29
C GLN A 68 31.19 26.64 -26.60
N GLU A 69 31.93 25.89 -27.40
CA GLU A 69 31.60 24.51 -27.73
C GLU A 69 31.67 23.60 -26.49
N GLN A 70 32.70 23.76 -25.65
CA GLN A 70 32.81 23.05 -24.37
C GLN A 70 31.63 23.38 -23.44
N GLN A 71 31.25 24.67 -23.34
CA GLN A 71 30.09 25.09 -22.54
C GLN A 71 28.79 24.47 -23.05
N ARG A 72 28.61 24.36 -24.37
CA ARG A 72 27.43 23.70 -24.97
C ARG A 72 27.39 22.21 -24.64
N VAL A 73 28.50 21.51 -24.79
CA VAL A 73 28.60 20.08 -24.47
C VAL A 73 28.36 19.83 -22.99
N GLU A 74 28.92 20.64 -22.09
CA GLU A 74 28.64 20.54 -20.66
C GLU A 74 27.18 20.82 -20.32
N ALA A 75 26.57 21.84 -20.94
CA ALA A 75 25.16 22.16 -20.74
C ALA A 75 24.26 21.01 -21.21
N GLU A 76 24.54 20.39 -22.35
CA GLU A 76 23.82 19.22 -22.84
C GLU A 76 24.00 18.00 -21.92
N ARG A 77 25.23 17.74 -21.45
CA ARG A 77 25.49 16.67 -20.47
C ARG A 77 24.74 16.89 -19.17
N ARG A 78 24.69 18.12 -18.65
CA ARG A 78 23.93 18.46 -17.45
C ARG A 78 22.44 18.22 -17.65
N ARG A 79 21.88 18.64 -18.78
CA ARG A 79 20.46 18.38 -19.13
C ARG A 79 20.17 16.88 -19.21
N GLN A 80 21.02 16.10 -19.86
CA GLN A 80 20.86 14.65 -19.95
C GLN A 80 20.96 13.98 -18.57
N ALA A 81 21.89 14.41 -17.73
CA ALA A 81 22.03 13.89 -16.37
C ALA A 81 20.81 14.22 -15.49
N GLU A 82 20.23 15.41 -15.65
CA GLU A 82 19.01 15.82 -14.94
C GLU A 82 17.79 14.99 -15.39
N LEU A 83 17.60 14.82 -16.71
CA LEU A 83 16.54 13.95 -17.25
C LEU A 83 16.69 12.51 -16.76
N ALA A 84 17.91 11.96 -16.77
CA ALA A 84 18.16 10.61 -16.28
C ALA A 84 17.85 10.45 -14.78
N ARG A 85 18.10 11.50 -13.98
CA ARG A 85 17.74 11.52 -12.55
C ARG A 85 16.23 11.55 -12.36
N GLN A 86 15.52 12.40 -13.09
CA GLN A 86 14.05 12.49 -13.04
C GLN A 86 13.41 11.17 -13.43
N GLU A 87 13.90 10.51 -14.49
CA GLU A 87 13.40 9.18 -14.89
C GLU A 87 13.69 8.11 -13.82
N ALA A 88 14.86 8.13 -13.19
CA ALA A 88 15.21 7.20 -12.12
C ALA A 88 14.33 7.40 -10.88
N GLU A 89 14.08 8.65 -10.49
CA GLU A 89 13.18 9.01 -9.39
C GLU A 89 11.74 8.58 -9.68
N ALA A 90 11.22 8.87 -10.88
CA ALA A 90 9.88 8.45 -11.29
C ALA A 90 9.70 6.92 -11.25
N ARG A 91 10.71 6.16 -11.70
CA ARG A 91 10.69 4.69 -11.61
C ARG A 91 10.74 4.21 -10.17
N ALA A 92 11.56 4.83 -9.32
CA ALA A 92 11.67 4.47 -7.91
C ALA A 92 10.37 4.77 -7.14
N GLU A 93 9.70 5.89 -7.44
CA GLU A 93 8.39 6.22 -6.87
C GLU A 93 7.32 5.24 -7.32
N GLN A 94 7.27 4.92 -8.62
CA GLN A 94 6.32 3.93 -9.14
C GLN A 94 6.53 2.57 -8.48
N GLU A 95 7.78 2.13 -8.30
CA GLU A 95 8.08 0.87 -7.63
C GLU A 95 7.64 0.89 -6.15
N ARG A 96 7.84 2.01 -5.45
CA ARG A 96 7.35 2.18 -4.06
C ARG A 96 5.83 2.06 -4.00
N GLN A 97 5.11 2.74 -4.89
CA GLN A 97 3.65 2.68 -4.96
C GLN A 97 3.15 1.26 -5.23
N VAL A 98 3.78 0.54 -6.15
CA VAL A 98 3.41 -0.87 -6.44
C VAL A 98 3.64 -1.76 -5.22
N ARG A 99 4.78 -1.60 -4.53
CA ARG A 99 5.09 -2.35 -3.31
C ARG A 99 4.11 -2.03 -2.17
N GLU A 100 3.75 -0.77 -2.01
CA GLU A 100 2.76 -0.33 -1.01
C GLU A 100 1.38 -0.89 -1.30
N GLN A 101 0.90 -0.81 -2.54
CA GLN A 101 -0.37 -1.40 -2.95
C GLN A 101 -0.38 -2.92 -2.77
N ALA A 102 0.72 -3.61 -3.07
CA ALA A 102 0.85 -5.04 -2.83
C ALA A 102 0.74 -5.38 -1.34
N ARG A 103 1.41 -4.61 -0.46
CA ARG A 103 1.31 -4.76 1.00
C ARG A 103 -0.10 -4.52 1.50
N LEU A 104 -0.79 -3.48 1.04
CA LEU A 104 -2.17 -3.19 1.42
C LEU A 104 -3.12 -4.33 1.01
N ARG A 105 -2.98 -4.82 -0.23
CA ARG A 105 -3.77 -5.98 -0.70
C ARG A 105 -3.49 -7.24 0.11
N GLU A 106 -2.24 -7.48 0.49
CA GLU A 106 -1.89 -8.61 1.34
C GLU A 106 -2.48 -8.48 2.73
N GLN A 107 -2.40 -7.30 3.35
CA GLN A 107 -3.02 -7.03 4.65
C GLN A 107 -4.54 -7.22 4.59
N GLN A 108 -5.21 -6.70 3.56
CA GLN A 108 -6.64 -6.90 3.36
C GLN A 108 -7.00 -8.39 3.22
N ARG A 109 -6.23 -9.15 2.44
CA ARG A 109 -6.43 -10.61 2.32
C ARG A 109 -6.28 -11.32 3.66
N ARG A 110 -5.27 -10.95 4.46
CA ARG A 110 -5.07 -11.52 5.80
C ARG A 110 -6.19 -11.16 6.75
N GLN A 111 -6.67 -9.91 6.74
CA GLN A 111 -7.80 -9.47 7.55
C GLN A 111 -9.09 -10.20 7.16
N GLN A 112 -9.36 -10.35 5.87
CA GLN A 112 -10.53 -11.10 5.38
C GLN A 112 -10.45 -12.57 5.78
N ALA A 113 -9.28 -13.21 5.63
CA ALA A 113 -9.08 -14.59 6.04
C ALA A 113 -9.26 -14.77 7.56
N ALA A 114 -8.75 -13.84 8.38
CA ALA A 114 -8.93 -13.87 9.82
C ALA A 114 -10.40 -13.69 10.23
N ALA A 115 -11.12 -12.77 9.58
CA ALA A 115 -12.55 -12.56 9.83
C ALA A 115 -13.40 -13.78 9.44
N LEU A 116 -13.09 -14.42 8.31
CA LEU A 116 -13.76 -15.66 7.89
C LEU A 116 -13.50 -16.80 8.89
N ALA A 117 -12.24 -16.99 9.30
CA ALA A 117 -11.90 -18.03 10.28
C ALA A 117 -12.62 -17.82 11.63
N GLN A 118 -12.74 -16.57 12.10
CA GLN A 118 -13.50 -16.24 13.30
C GLN A 118 -15.00 -16.54 13.13
N ALA A 119 -15.58 -16.15 12.00
CA ALA A 119 -16.99 -16.42 11.70
C ALA A 119 -17.29 -17.92 11.60
N GLU A 120 -16.36 -18.71 11.02
CA GLU A 120 -16.45 -20.17 10.96
C GLU A 120 -16.38 -20.78 12.36
N GLN A 121 -15.44 -20.35 13.20
CA GLN A 121 -15.33 -20.82 14.59
C GLN A 121 -16.60 -20.50 15.40
N GLU A 122 -17.14 -19.28 15.28
CA GLU A 122 -18.40 -18.92 15.93
C GLU A 122 -19.58 -19.77 15.44
N ARG A 123 -19.62 -20.07 14.14
CA ARG A 123 -20.65 -20.93 13.56
C ARG A 123 -20.55 -22.35 14.12
N GLU A 124 -19.35 -22.91 14.18
CA GLU A 124 -19.13 -24.25 14.74
C GLU A 124 -19.54 -24.34 16.21
N GLN A 125 -19.19 -23.33 17.02
CA GLN A 125 -19.61 -23.26 18.42
C GLN A 125 -21.13 -23.20 18.57
N LYS A 126 -21.81 -22.40 17.73
CA LYS A 126 -23.27 -22.31 17.73
C LYS A 126 -23.91 -23.65 17.32
N LEU A 127 -23.37 -24.32 16.31
CA LEU A 127 -23.85 -25.63 15.88
C LEU A 127 -23.66 -26.70 16.97
N ALA A 128 -22.50 -26.70 17.64
CA ALA A 128 -22.26 -27.60 18.77
C ALA A 128 -23.26 -27.36 19.91
N ARG A 129 -23.56 -26.09 20.22
CA ARG A 129 -24.57 -25.73 21.21
C ARG A 129 -25.99 -26.15 20.80
N ILE A 130 -26.33 -26.03 19.51
CA ILE A 130 -27.63 -26.50 19.00
C ILE A 130 -27.74 -28.02 19.19
N ALA A 131 -26.73 -28.79 18.79
CA ALA A 131 -26.74 -30.24 18.95
C ALA A 131 -26.86 -30.67 20.43
N GLU A 132 -26.19 -29.97 21.34
CA GLU A 132 -26.33 -30.19 22.78
C GLU A 132 -27.77 -29.94 23.26
N LEU A 133 -28.39 -28.84 22.81
CA LEU A 133 -29.77 -28.50 23.17
C LEU A 133 -30.78 -29.47 22.56
N GLU A 134 -30.55 -29.95 21.33
CA GLU A 134 -31.39 -30.97 20.69
C GLU A 134 -31.37 -32.26 21.50
N ASN A 135 -30.20 -32.73 21.93
CA ASN A 135 -30.10 -33.91 22.82
C ASN A 135 -30.82 -33.69 24.16
N GLN A 136 -30.69 -32.50 24.76
CA GLN A 136 -31.40 -32.18 26.02
C GLN A 136 -32.92 -32.17 25.82
N ILE A 137 -33.41 -31.70 24.66
CA ILE A 137 -34.83 -31.71 24.35
C ILE A 137 -35.32 -33.15 24.19
N GLU A 138 -34.58 -34.01 23.49
CA GLU A 138 -34.94 -35.42 23.33
C GLU A 138 -34.99 -36.15 24.69
N GLU A 139 -34.01 -35.92 25.56
CA GLU A 139 -33.99 -36.48 26.91
C GLU A 139 -35.19 -35.99 27.75
N LEU A 140 -35.49 -34.70 27.71
CA LEU A 140 -36.65 -34.13 28.41
C LEU A 140 -37.96 -34.68 27.84
N GLN A 141 -38.09 -34.83 26.53
CA GLN A 141 -39.28 -35.40 25.91
C GLN A 141 -39.51 -36.85 26.33
N ALA A 142 -38.43 -37.66 26.41
CA ALA A 142 -38.51 -39.01 26.93
C ALA A 142 -38.96 -39.03 28.40
N SER A 143 -38.36 -38.16 29.24
CA SER A 143 -38.75 -38.04 30.65
C SER A 143 -40.21 -37.60 30.84
N VAL A 144 -40.70 -36.67 30.01
CA VAL A 144 -42.11 -36.26 30.00
C VAL A 144 -43.03 -37.40 29.59
N ALA A 145 -42.68 -38.15 28.55
CA ALA A 145 -43.50 -39.29 28.09
C ALA A 145 -43.66 -40.37 29.18
N ILE A 146 -42.57 -40.69 29.88
CA ILE A 146 -42.55 -41.60 31.03
C ILE A 146 -43.47 -41.07 32.15
N THR A 147 -43.37 -39.78 32.46
CA THR A 147 -44.20 -39.14 33.49
C THR A 147 -45.68 -39.13 33.11
N ASP A 148 -46.01 -38.86 31.85
CA ASP A 148 -47.38 -38.85 31.34
C ASP A 148 -48.02 -40.25 31.39
N GLU A 149 -47.25 -41.30 31.06
CA GLU A 149 -47.68 -42.70 31.19
C GLU A 149 -47.99 -43.06 32.65
N ALA A 150 -47.07 -42.74 33.58
CA ALA A 150 -47.28 -42.97 35.00
C ALA A 150 -48.51 -42.20 35.53
N ASN A 151 -48.70 -40.94 35.10
CA ASN A 151 -49.85 -40.13 35.47
C ASN A 151 -51.17 -40.72 34.96
N ALA A 152 -51.20 -41.23 33.73
CA ALA A 152 -52.39 -41.90 33.18
C ALA A 152 -52.78 -43.13 34.02
N LEU A 153 -51.80 -43.95 34.41
CA LEU A 153 -52.01 -45.11 35.28
C LEU A 153 -52.49 -44.71 36.68
N TYR A 154 -51.94 -43.63 37.26
CA TYR A 154 -52.44 -43.11 38.53
C TYR A 154 -53.86 -42.58 38.43
N GLN A 155 -54.26 -41.94 37.33
CA GLN A 155 -55.65 -41.50 37.14
C GLN A 155 -56.60 -42.69 37.05
N GLU A 156 -56.24 -43.76 36.33
CA GLU A 156 -57.06 -44.98 36.33
C GLU A 156 -57.14 -45.60 37.73
N ALA A 157 -56.03 -45.66 38.46
CA ALA A 157 -56.01 -46.17 39.83
C ALA A 157 -56.93 -45.35 40.76
N ILE A 158 -56.97 -44.02 40.61
CA ILE A 158 -57.88 -43.13 41.35
C ILE A 158 -59.33 -43.48 41.02
N THR A 159 -59.69 -43.60 39.74
CA THR A 159 -61.06 -43.98 39.34
C THR A 159 -61.48 -45.33 39.92
N VAL A 160 -60.59 -46.33 39.91
CA VAL A 160 -60.88 -47.64 40.54
C VAL A 160 -61.00 -47.52 42.06
N ALA A 161 -60.19 -46.67 42.70
CA ALA A 161 -60.30 -46.43 44.15
C ALA A 161 -61.63 -45.74 44.51
N GLU A 162 -62.09 -44.78 43.70
CA GLU A 162 -63.40 -44.13 43.88
C GLU A 162 -64.55 -45.13 43.72
N GLN A 163 -64.45 -46.04 42.73
CA GLN A 163 -65.42 -47.14 42.57
C GLN A 163 -65.44 -48.05 43.79
N LEU A 164 -64.26 -48.44 44.30
CA LEU A 164 -64.14 -49.26 45.50
C LEU A 164 -64.78 -48.59 46.72
N VAL A 165 -64.56 -47.28 46.91
CA VAL A 165 -65.20 -46.52 47.99
C VAL A 165 -66.73 -46.52 47.84
N GLY A 166 -67.25 -46.37 46.62
CA GLY A 166 -68.69 -46.49 46.34
C GLY A 166 -69.24 -47.86 46.71
N VAL A 167 -68.62 -48.94 46.25
CA VAL A 167 -69.02 -50.31 46.57
C VAL A 167 -68.95 -50.57 48.08
N LEU A 168 -67.89 -50.13 48.76
CA LEU A 168 -67.77 -50.30 50.22
C LEU A 168 -68.88 -49.55 50.98
N ALA A 169 -69.28 -48.37 50.52
CA ALA A 169 -70.40 -47.64 51.09
C ALA A 169 -71.73 -48.39 50.88
N ASP A 170 -71.95 -48.96 49.69
CA ASP A 170 -73.13 -49.80 49.42
C ASP A 170 -73.15 -51.07 50.29
N GLU A 171 -72.00 -51.74 50.43
CA GLU A 171 -71.86 -52.90 51.33
C GLU A 171 -72.11 -52.52 52.79
N GLN A 172 -71.64 -51.35 53.24
CA GLN A 172 -71.90 -50.85 54.59
C GLN A 172 -73.41 -50.62 54.82
N ALA A 173 -74.13 -50.06 53.83
CA ALA A 173 -75.56 -49.84 53.92
C ALA A 173 -76.36 -51.15 54.07
N LYS A 174 -75.88 -52.27 53.54
CA LYS A 174 -76.52 -53.59 53.72
C LYS A 174 -76.53 -54.03 55.18
N TYR A 175 -75.49 -53.71 55.94
CA TYR A 175 -75.45 -54.01 57.39
C TYR A 175 -76.49 -53.22 58.20
N GLU A 176 -76.97 -52.11 57.66
CA GLU A 176 -78.05 -51.33 58.27
C GLU A 176 -79.43 -51.92 57.93
N ASN A 177 -79.52 -52.87 56.99
CA ASN A 177 -80.77 -53.45 56.48
C ASN A 177 -80.84 -54.97 56.75
N VAL A 178 -81.26 -55.31 57.96
CA VAL A 178 -81.37 -56.70 58.45
C VAL A 178 -82.81 -57.10 58.73
N ASP A 179 -83.10 -58.40 58.67
CA ASP A 179 -84.39 -58.97 59.06
C ASP A 179 -84.58 -58.97 60.60
N ASP A 180 -85.77 -59.37 61.06
CA ASP A 180 -86.11 -59.47 62.49
C ASP A 180 -85.21 -60.45 63.27
N GLN A 181 -84.42 -61.28 62.58
CA GLN A 181 -83.47 -62.24 63.15
C GLN A 181 -82.01 -61.73 63.08
N GLY A 182 -81.78 -60.55 62.51
CA GLY A 182 -80.47 -59.93 62.36
C GLY A 182 -79.66 -60.44 61.16
N ASN A 183 -80.28 -61.15 60.21
CA ASN A 183 -79.63 -61.56 58.98
C ASN A 183 -79.72 -60.46 57.91
N LEU A 184 -78.70 -60.34 57.07
CA LEU A 184 -78.71 -59.41 55.93
C LEU A 184 -79.80 -59.80 54.93
N LEU A 185 -80.58 -58.81 54.49
CA LEU A 185 -81.58 -58.99 53.44
C LEU A 185 -80.96 -59.07 52.04
N GLU A 186 -79.81 -58.42 51.86
CA GLU A 186 -79.02 -58.45 50.63
C GLU A 186 -77.66 -59.13 50.87
N PRO A 187 -77.22 -60.04 49.99
CA PRO A 187 -75.93 -60.68 50.13
C PRO A 187 -74.79 -59.69 49.90
N LEU A 188 -73.68 -59.91 50.62
CA LEU A 188 -72.44 -59.16 50.43
C LEU A 188 -71.76 -59.55 49.11
N ALA A 189 -70.99 -58.63 48.53
CA ALA A 189 -70.21 -58.86 47.32
C ALA A 189 -68.69 -58.78 47.58
N PRO A 190 -68.12 -59.69 48.41
CA PRO A 190 -66.70 -59.63 48.78
C PRO A 190 -65.75 -59.83 47.59
N ASP A 191 -66.16 -60.62 46.61
CA ASP A 191 -65.36 -60.89 45.40
C ASP A 191 -65.16 -59.62 44.56
N LEU A 192 -66.19 -58.76 44.46
CA LEU A 192 -66.10 -57.49 43.75
C LEU A 192 -65.18 -56.50 44.46
N VAL A 193 -65.24 -56.44 45.80
CA VAL A 193 -64.33 -55.62 46.62
C VAL A 193 -62.89 -56.07 46.41
N ALA A 194 -62.63 -57.38 46.48
CA ALA A 194 -61.30 -57.95 46.26
C ALA A 194 -60.76 -57.68 44.84
N GLU A 195 -61.60 -57.80 43.81
CA GLU A 195 -61.24 -57.49 42.42
C GLU A 195 -60.82 -56.02 42.25
N LEU A 196 -61.62 -55.08 42.78
CA LEU A 196 -61.32 -53.65 42.69
C LEU A 196 -60.06 -53.28 43.49
N GLU A 197 -59.86 -53.88 44.67
CA GLU A 197 -58.62 -53.71 45.45
C GLU A 197 -57.39 -54.22 44.69
N GLU A 198 -57.46 -55.42 44.12
CA GLU A 198 -56.38 -56.00 43.35
C GLU A 198 -56.07 -55.15 42.11
N ARG A 199 -57.10 -54.73 41.38
CA ARG A 199 -56.95 -53.88 40.19
C ARG A 199 -56.30 -52.54 40.53
N LYS A 200 -56.77 -51.85 41.57
CA LYS A 200 -56.16 -50.60 42.07
C LYS A 200 -54.69 -50.81 42.45
N ASN A 201 -54.40 -51.85 43.24
CA ASN A 201 -53.02 -52.15 43.65
C ASN A 201 -52.13 -52.52 42.46
N SER A 202 -52.67 -53.18 41.43
CA SER A 202 -51.96 -53.50 40.20
C SER A 202 -51.62 -52.23 39.41
N LEU A 203 -52.57 -51.31 39.24
CA LEU A 203 -52.37 -50.04 38.54
C LEU A 203 -51.34 -49.15 39.25
N VAL A 204 -51.36 -49.08 40.58
CA VAL A 204 -50.35 -48.35 41.36
C VAL A 204 -48.95 -48.93 41.12
N ARG A 205 -48.79 -50.26 41.19
CA ARG A 205 -47.48 -50.89 40.91
C ARG A 205 -47.01 -50.64 39.47
N GLN A 206 -47.93 -50.65 38.51
CA GLN A 206 -47.61 -50.33 37.11
C GLN A 206 -47.17 -48.88 36.96
N ALA A 207 -47.85 -47.94 37.63
CA ALA A 207 -47.47 -46.53 37.63
C ALA A 207 -46.10 -46.28 38.28
N GLU A 208 -45.80 -46.96 39.41
CA GLU A 208 -44.50 -46.92 40.07
C GLU A 208 -43.38 -47.51 39.22
N ALA A 209 -43.69 -48.55 38.43
CA ALA A 209 -42.75 -49.15 37.48
C ALA A 209 -42.54 -48.27 36.24
N ALA A 210 -43.59 -47.59 35.77
CA ALA A 210 -43.52 -46.66 34.65
C ALA A 210 -42.80 -45.35 35.01
N ALA A 211 -42.72 -44.98 36.28
CA ALA A 211 -42.05 -43.76 36.75
C ALA A 211 -40.54 -43.93 37.02
N GLN A 212 -39.99 -45.14 36.84
CA GLN A 212 -38.58 -45.49 37.06
C GLN A 212 -37.79 -45.47 35.75
#